data_AF-A0A7Y2JAP3-F1
#
_entry.id   AF-A0A7Y2JAP3-F1
#
_cell.length_a   1.000
_cell.length_b   1.000
_cell.length_c   1.000
_cell.angle_alpha   90.00
_cell.angle_beta   90.00
_cell.angle_gamma   90.00
#
_symmetry.space_group_name_H-M   'P 1'
#
loop_
_entity.id
_entity.type
_entity.pdbx_description
1 polymer ?
#
loop_
_entity_poly.entity_id
_entity_poly.type
_entity_poly.pdbx_seq_one_letter_code
_entity_poly.pdbx_strand_id
1 'polypeptide(L)'
;MNRLKTWLSAFRLRTLPLSVSGVMLGGFMAFYNGVFDTLTFILAILTTISLQILSNLANDFGDGMKGTDNEDRIGPERAIQSGEIHPKQMYHAIRINILIVIILVIGTVFRAFGIENIVYSFIFLFLGGMAVYAAIKYTIGQSAYGYRALGDLMVFLFFGLLSVIGSYFLFTKQVDHVT
;
A
#
# COMPACT_ATOMS: atom_id res chain seq x y z
N MET A 1 -23.32 -12.73 8.13
CA MET A 1 -23.33 -11.48 7.33
C MET A 1 -23.09 -11.83 5.85
N ASN A 2 -23.49 -11.04 4.84
CA ASN A 2 -23.14 -11.38 3.43
C ASN A 2 -21.61 -11.40 3.30
N ARG A 3 -21.00 -12.54 2.88
CA ARG A 3 -19.54 -12.71 2.77
C ARG A 3 -18.84 -11.58 2.02
N LEU A 4 -19.51 -11.00 1.01
CA LEU A 4 -18.99 -9.85 0.28
C LEU A 4 -18.79 -8.63 1.18
N LYS A 5 -19.76 -8.35 2.06
CA LYS A 5 -19.70 -7.23 3.00
C LYS A 5 -18.54 -7.39 3.99
N THR A 6 -18.27 -8.62 4.42
CA THR A 6 -17.13 -8.92 5.31
C THR A 6 -15.80 -8.66 4.61
N TRP A 7 -15.63 -9.08 3.36
CA TRP A 7 -14.42 -8.77 2.59
C TRP A 7 -14.23 -7.27 2.33
N LEU A 8 -15.31 -6.55 1.98
CA LEU A 8 -15.25 -5.10 1.82
C LEU A 8 -14.88 -4.39 3.13
N SER A 9 -15.34 -4.91 4.27
CA SER A 9 -14.91 -4.44 5.60
C SER A 9 -13.42 -4.71 5.83
N ALA A 10 -12.93 -5.90 5.50
CA ALA A 10 -11.53 -6.29 5.63
C ALA A 10 -10.58 -5.43 4.76
N PHE A 11 -11.03 -5.00 3.56
CA PHE A 11 -10.28 -4.06 2.72
C PHE A 11 -10.20 -2.64 3.30
N ARG A 12 -11.07 -2.31 4.26
CA ARG A 12 -11.19 -1.01 4.93
C ARG A 12 -11.26 0.15 3.94
N LEU A 13 -12.26 0.16 3.07
CA LEU A 13 -12.41 1.15 1.99
C LEU A 13 -12.27 2.62 2.43
N ARG A 14 -12.66 2.95 3.67
CA ARG A 14 -12.51 4.30 4.25
C ARG A 14 -11.05 4.75 4.41
N THR A 15 -10.10 3.83 4.38
CA THR A 15 -8.65 4.12 4.45
C THR A 15 -8.03 4.40 3.08
N LEU A 16 -8.71 4.03 1.98
CA LEU A 16 -8.16 4.19 0.63
C LEU A 16 -7.96 5.66 0.23
N PRO A 17 -8.87 6.61 0.54
CA PRO A 17 -8.64 8.02 0.23
C PRO A 17 -7.35 8.59 0.84
N LEU A 18 -7.04 8.19 2.08
CA LEU A 18 -5.78 8.55 2.72
C LEU A 18 -4.59 8.02 1.92
N SER A 19 -4.62 6.75 1.52
CA SER A 19 -3.50 6.13 0.80
C SER A 19 -3.19 6.81 -0.53
N VAL A 20 -4.21 7.20 -1.29
CA VAL A 20 -4.03 7.80 -2.63
C VAL A 20 -3.73 9.29 -2.61
N SER A 21 -3.95 9.97 -1.47
CA SER A 21 -3.81 11.43 -1.37
C SER A 21 -2.42 11.94 -1.78
N GLY A 22 -1.35 11.25 -1.38
CA GLY A 22 0.02 11.63 -1.76
C GLY A 22 0.31 11.42 -3.25
N VAL A 23 -0.18 10.33 -3.83
CA VAL A 23 -0.09 10.06 -5.27
C VAL A 23 -0.85 11.11 -6.08
N MET A 24 -2.05 11.48 -5.61
CA MET A 24 -2.84 12.56 -6.23
C MET A 24 -2.08 13.87 -6.20
N LEU A 25 -1.50 14.24 -5.05
CA LEU A 25 -0.71 15.47 -4.93
C LEU A 25 0.50 15.46 -5.89
N GLY A 26 1.31 14.39 -5.89
CA GLY A 26 2.45 14.26 -6.79
C GLY A 26 2.04 14.27 -8.27
N GLY A 27 0.94 13.60 -8.61
CA GLY A 27 0.37 13.62 -9.96
C GLY A 27 -0.13 15.00 -10.38
N PHE A 28 -0.81 15.73 -9.52
CA PHE A 28 -1.28 17.09 -9.82
C PHE A 28 -0.13 18.09 -9.95
N MET A 29 0.94 17.94 -9.16
CA MET A 29 2.17 18.71 -9.35
C MET A 29 2.83 18.41 -10.71
N ALA A 30 2.84 17.15 -11.15
CA ALA A 30 3.34 16.78 -12.47
C ALA A 30 2.45 17.31 -13.60
N PHE A 31 1.13 17.33 -13.39
CA PHE A 31 0.17 17.92 -14.32
C PHE A 31 0.37 19.42 -14.47
N TYR A 32 0.54 20.13 -13.36
CA TYR A 32 0.85 21.55 -13.37
C TYR A 32 2.14 21.86 -14.16
N ASN A 33 3.17 21.02 -14.04
CA ASN A 33 4.42 21.16 -14.78
C ASN A 33 4.38 20.61 -16.23
N GLY A 34 3.22 20.18 -16.74
CA GLY A 34 3.08 19.74 -18.12
C GLY A 34 3.72 18.39 -18.47
N VAL A 35 4.09 17.57 -17.49
CA VAL A 35 4.80 16.29 -17.67
C VAL A 35 3.97 15.07 -17.24
N PHE A 36 2.64 15.23 -17.17
CA PHE A 36 1.73 14.20 -16.69
C PHE A 36 1.48 13.09 -17.71
N ASP A 37 1.64 11.84 -17.26
CA ASP A 37 1.28 10.64 -18.02
C ASP A 37 0.09 9.94 -17.36
N THR A 38 -1.06 9.96 -18.01
CA THR A 38 -2.31 9.39 -17.47
C THR A 38 -2.17 7.92 -17.11
N LEU A 39 -1.45 7.13 -17.90
CA LEU A 39 -1.30 5.70 -17.64
C LEU A 39 -0.43 5.44 -16.39
N THR A 40 0.70 6.15 -16.26
CA THR A 40 1.55 6.11 -15.04
C THR A 40 0.73 6.48 -13.82
N PHE A 41 -0.11 7.53 -13.91
CA PHE A 41 -0.96 7.96 -12.81
C PHE A 41 -1.97 6.89 -12.39
N ILE A 42 -2.70 6.30 -13.34
CA ILE A 42 -3.66 5.22 -13.06
C ILE A 42 -2.95 4.03 -12.43
N LEU A 43 -1.80 3.61 -12.97
CA LEU A 43 -1.02 2.50 -12.42
C LEU A 43 -0.51 2.80 -11.00
N ALA A 44 -0.06 4.03 -10.73
CA ALA A 44 0.38 4.45 -9.39
C ALA A 44 -0.77 4.44 -8.37
N ILE A 45 -1.97 4.91 -8.77
CA ILE A 45 -3.18 4.85 -7.94
C ILE A 45 -3.57 3.40 -7.63
N LEU A 46 -3.62 2.53 -8.64
CA LEU A 46 -3.93 1.11 -8.46
C LEU A 46 -2.90 0.41 -7.56
N THR A 47 -1.61 0.70 -7.77
CA THR A 47 -0.51 0.17 -6.93
C THR A 47 -0.71 0.56 -5.47
N THR A 48 -1.02 1.83 -5.22
CA THR A 48 -1.19 2.37 -3.87
C THR A 48 -2.42 1.82 -3.17
N ILE A 49 -3.55 1.71 -3.89
CA ILE A 49 -4.75 1.05 -3.38
C ILE A 49 -4.45 -0.40 -3.02
N SER A 50 -3.76 -1.13 -3.91
CA SER A 50 -3.44 -2.54 -3.67
C SER A 50 -2.51 -2.72 -2.46
N LEU A 51 -1.49 -1.86 -2.31
CA LEU A 51 -0.62 -1.84 -1.13
C LEU A 51 -1.39 -1.54 0.18
N GLN A 52 -2.34 -0.59 0.14
CA GLN A 52 -3.19 -0.30 1.29
C GLN A 52 -4.08 -1.49 1.66
N ILE A 53 -4.67 -2.16 0.66
CA ILE A 53 -5.44 -3.38 0.86
C ILE A 53 -4.54 -4.47 1.46
N LEU A 54 -3.31 -4.66 0.94
CA LEU A 54 -2.35 -5.62 1.48
C LEU A 54 -2.11 -5.39 2.97
N SER A 55 -1.81 -4.15 3.35
CA SER A 55 -1.59 -3.78 4.75
C SER A 55 -2.83 -4.05 5.61
N ASN A 56 -4.02 -3.74 5.12
CA ASN A 56 -5.27 -3.98 5.84
C ASN A 56 -5.54 -5.47 6.08
N LEU A 57 -5.32 -6.31 5.07
CA LEU A 57 -5.47 -7.77 5.17
C LEU A 57 -4.40 -8.37 6.10
N ALA A 58 -3.15 -7.94 5.95
CA ALA A 58 -2.05 -8.39 6.80
C ALA A 58 -2.29 -8.03 8.28
N ASN A 59 -2.85 -6.85 8.54
CA ASN A 59 -3.22 -6.40 9.89
C ASN A 59 -4.34 -7.24 10.49
N ASP A 60 -5.43 -7.48 9.77
CA ASP A 60 -6.54 -8.35 10.24
C ASP A 60 -6.01 -9.77 10.56
N PHE A 61 -5.14 -10.31 9.70
CA PHE A 61 -4.48 -11.59 9.94
C PHE A 61 -3.54 -11.59 11.15
N GLY A 62 -2.62 -10.64 11.22
CA GLY A 62 -1.62 -10.56 12.28
C GLY A 62 -2.24 -10.34 13.65
N ASP A 63 -3.17 -9.38 13.75
CA ASP A 63 -3.86 -9.04 15.00
C ASP A 63 -4.78 -10.18 15.46
N GLY A 64 -5.54 -10.78 14.53
CA GLY A 64 -6.42 -11.91 14.81
C GLY A 64 -5.66 -13.16 15.29
N MET A 65 -4.52 -13.48 14.67
CA MET A 65 -3.70 -14.63 15.11
C MET A 65 -2.98 -14.39 16.45
N LYS A 66 -2.73 -13.13 16.81
CA LYS A 66 -2.13 -12.75 18.10
C LYS A 66 -3.15 -12.62 19.24
N GLY A 67 -4.44 -12.65 18.93
CA GLY A 67 -5.51 -12.39 19.91
C GLY A 67 -5.59 -10.91 20.34
N THR A 68 -4.96 -10.00 19.61
CA THR A 68 -5.08 -8.55 19.85
C THR A 68 -6.51 -8.06 19.53
N ASP A 69 -7.20 -8.77 18.64
CA ASP A 69 -8.58 -8.51 18.28
C ASP A 69 -9.54 -9.34 19.15
N ASN A 70 -9.81 -8.85 20.36
CA ASN A 70 -10.67 -9.49 21.35
C ASN A 70 -11.99 -8.71 21.57
N GLU A 71 -12.85 -9.21 22.48
CA GLU A 71 -14.16 -8.62 22.77
C GLU A 71 -14.07 -7.16 23.27
N ASP A 72 -12.94 -6.76 23.85
CA ASP A 72 -12.68 -5.41 24.37
C ASP A 72 -12.24 -4.42 23.27
N ARG A 73 -12.24 -4.84 21.99
CA ARG A 73 -11.79 -4.00 20.88
C ARG A 73 -12.68 -2.77 20.71
N ILE A 74 -12.05 -1.60 20.70
CA ILE A 74 -12.68 -0.35 20.26
C ILE A 74 -12.56 -0.24 18.73
N GLY A 75 -13.69 -0.34 18.03
CA GLY A 75 -13.80 -0.20 16.57
C GLY A 75 -14.72 -1.25 15.93
N PRO A 76 -14.84 -1.25 14.60
CA PRO A 76 -15.62 -2.29 13.91
C PRO A 76 -14.96 -3.66 14.10
N GLU A 77 -15.81 -4.68 14.27
CA GLU A 77 -15.40 -6.07 14.35
C GLU A 77 -14.57 -6.49 13.12
N ARG A 78 -13.50 -7.26 13.35
CA ARG A 78 -12.63 -7.75 12.26
C ARG A 78 -13.15 -9.01 11.60
N ALA A 79 -12.64 -9.24 10.40
CA ALA A 79 -13.10 -10.36 9.60
C ALA A 79 -12.68 -11.72 10.18
N ILE A 80 -11.47 -11.82 10.74
CA ILE A 80 -11.05 -13.03 11.46
C ILE A 80 -11.71 -13.09 12.85
N GLN A 81 -11.80 -11.96 13.55
CA GLN A 81 -12.44 -11.87 14.88
C GLN A 81 -13.90 -12.36 14.85
N SER A 82 -14.67 -11.94 13.85
CA SER A 82 -16.08 -12.37 13.65
C SER A 82 -16.24 -13.85 13.29
N GLY A 83 -15.16 -14.58 12.97
CA GLY A 83 -15.20 -15.96 12.50
C GLY A 83 -15.74 -16.16 11.08
N GLU A 84 -16.23 -15.10 10.42
CA GLU A 84 -16.79 -15.14 9.06
C GLU A 84 -15.73 -15.42 7.99
N ILE A 85 -14.47 -15.03 8.24
CA ILE A 85 -13.31 -15.36 7.39
C ILE A 85 -12.32 -16.21 8.17
N HIS A 86 -12.07 -17.42 7.68
CA HIS A 86 -11.10 -18.32 8.30
C HIS A 86 -9.66 -17.82 8.04
N PRO A 87 -8.71 -17.92 9.00
CA PRO A 87 -7.34 -17.43 8.83
C PRO A 87 -6.64 -17.96 7.56
N LYS A 88 -6.87 -19.22 7.18
CA LYS A 88 -6.36 -19.79 5.92
C LYS A 88 -6.86 -19.06 4.67
N GLN A 89 -8.10 -18.57 4.67
CA GLN A 89 -8.67 -17.80 3.55
C GLN A 89 -8.05 -16.40 3.49
N MET A 90 -7.89 -15.74 4.63
CA MET A 90 -7.20 -14.46 4.72
C MET A 90 -5.75 -14.56 4.23
N TYR A 91 -5.03 -15.59 4.65
CA TYR A 91 -3.67 -15.84 4.18
C TYR A 91 -3.58 -16.05 2.66
N HIS A 92 -4.55 -16.76 2.08
CA HIS A 92 -4.62 -16.92 0.63
C HIS A 92 -4.92 -15.59 -0.09
N ALA A 93 -5.82 -14.77 0.44
CA ALA A 93 -6.12 -13.43 -0.08
C ALA A 93 -4.88 -12.52 -0.04
N ILE A 94 -4.10 -12.56 1.05
CA ILE A 94 -2.81 -11.86 1.16
C ILE A 94 -1.86 -12.30 0.04
N ARG A 95 -1.70 -13.60 -0.20
CA ARG A 95 -0.82 -14.12 -1.27
C ARG A 95 -1.23 -13.65 -2.67
N ILE A 96 -2.54 -13.69 -2.96
CA ILE A 96 -3.07 -13.18 -4.23
C ILE A 96 -2.80 -11.69 -4.36
N ASN A 97 -3.06 -10.91 -3.30
CA ASN A 97 -2.88 -9.48 -3.34
C ASN A 97 -1.39 -9.08 -3.47
N ILE A 98 -0.45 -9.83 -2.86
CA ILE A 98 0.99 -9.66 -3.11
C ILE A 98 1.32 -9.81 -4.60
N LEU A 99 0.79 -10.83 -5.28
CA LEU A 99 1.02 -11.02 -6.71
C LEU A 99 0.47 -9.83 -7.52
N ILE A 100 -0.72 -9.34 -7.18
CA ILE A 100 -1.32 -8.15 -7.81
C ILE A 100 -0.42 -6.93 -7.58
N VAL A 101 0.07 -6.71 -6.36
CA VAL A 101 0.99 -5.60 -6.06
C VAL A 101 2.27 -5.72 -6.88
N ILE A 102 2.88 -6.90 -6.98
CA ILE A 102 4.10 -7.11 -7.77
C ILE A 102 3.87 -6.73 -9.24
N ILE A 103 2.78 -7.20 -9.84
CA ILE A 103 2.43 -6.88 -11.24
C ILE A 103 2.23 -5.37 -11.41
N LEU A 104 1.51 -4.73 -10.49
CA LEU A 104 1.23 -3.29 -10.54
C LEU A 104 2.49 -2.45 -10.33
N VAL A 105 3.38 -2.83 -9.40
CA VAL A 105 4.67 -2.17 -9.17
C VAL A 105 5.54 -2.29 -10.42
N ILE A 106 5.72 -3.49 -10.98
CA ILE A 106 6.50 -3.70 -12.20
C ILE A 106 5.92 -2.86 -13.36
N GLY A 107 4.59 -2.90 -13.54
CA GLY A 107 3.91 -2.13 -14.58
C GLY A 107 4.09 -0.63 -14.43
N THR A 108 3.92 -0.10 -13.21
CA THR A 108 4.10 1.33 -12.90
C THR A 108 5.53 1.78 -13.17
N VAL A 109 6.51 1.03 -12.66
CA VAL A 109 7.94 1.34 -12.81
C VAL A 109 8.36 1.27 -14.28
N PHE A 110 7.99 0.21 -14.98
CA PHE A 110 8.35 0.04 -16.38
C PHE A 110 7.69 1.12 -17.27
N ARG A 111 6.45 1.52 -16.97
CA ARG A 111 5.79 2.63 -17.68
C ARG A 111 6.47 3.97 -17.40
N ALA A 112 6.86 4.22 -16.15
CA ALA A 112 7.44 5.49 -15.74
C ALA A 112 8.87 5.70 -16.26
N PHE A 113 9.70 4.64 -16.23
CA PHE A 113 11.15 4.75 -16.45
C PHE A 113 11.65 3.95 -17.66
N GLY A 114 11.01 2.84 -17.97
CA GLY A 114 11.42 1.93 -19.04
C GLY A 114 12.86 1.41 -18.88
N ILE A 115 13.47 1.06 -20.01
CA ILE A 115 14.88 0.62 -20.09
C ILE A 115 15.81 1.84 -20.10
N GLU A 116 15.33 2.99 -20.59
CA GLU A 116 16.11 4.23 -20.70
C GLU A 116 16.56 4.75 -19.32
N ASN A 117 15.77 4.51 -18.27
CA ASN A 117 16.09 4.92 -16.90
C ASN A 117 16.22 3.70 -15.97
N ILE A 118 17.02 2.71 -16.36
CA ILE A 118 17.15 1.43 -15.66
C ILE A 118 17.54 1.55 -14.18
N VAL A 119 18.35 2.55 -13.82
CA VAL A 119 18.75 2.81 -12.43
C VAL A 119 17.52 3.19 -11.59
N TYR A 120 16.68 4.09 -12.09
CA TYR A 120 15.42 4.46 -11.42
C TYR A 120 14.45 3.29 -11.36
N SER A 121 14.42 2.47 -12.42
CA SER A 121 13.64 1.22 -12.41
C SER A 121 14.04 0.31 -11.25
N PHE A 122 15.33 0.05 -11.05
CA PHE A 122 15.79 -0.76 -9.92
C PHE A 122 15.51 -0.13 -8.56
N ILE A 123 15.71 1.18 -8.41
CA ILE A 123 15.41 1.90 -7.17
C ILE A 123 13.93 1.77 -6.81
N PHE A 124 13.03 2.02 -7.75
CA PHE A 124 11.60 1.96 -7.47
C PHE A 124 11.07 0.52 -7.31
N LEU A 125 11.65 -0.47 -8.00
CA LEU A 125 11.36 -1.88 -7.71
C LEU A 125 11.77 -2.25 -6.29
N PHE A 126 12.95 -1.79 -5.84
CA PHE A 126 13.41 -1.99 -4.47
C PHE A 126 12.47 -1.32 -3.47
N LEU A 127 12.09 -0.05 -3.69
CA LEU A 127 11.15 0.67 -2.84
C LEU A 127 9.76 0.00 -2.81
N GLY A 128 9.27 -0.50 -3.94
CA GLY A 128 8.03 -1.29 -4.00
C GLY A 128 8.11 -2.59 -3.21
N GLY A 129 9.24 -3.30 -3.30
CA GLY A 129 9.52 -4.48 -2.48
C GLY A 129 9.56 -4.14 -0.98
N MET A 130 10.19 -3.02 -0.62
CA MET A 130 10.21 -2.51 0.75
C MET A 130 8.82 -2.12 1.25
N ALA A 131 7.95 -1.58 0.39
CA ALA A 131 6.56 -1.26 0.73
C ALA A 131 5.74 -2.52 1.00
N VAL A 132 5.89 -3.58 0.19
CA VAL A 132 5.28 -4.90 0.45
C VAL A 132 5.78 -5.47 1.77
N TYR A 133 7.09 -5.43 2.00
CA TYR A 133 7.69 -5.90 3.24
C TYR A 133 7.15 -5.14 4.44
N ALA A 134 7.09 -3.81 4.38
CA ALA A 134 6.55 -2.96 5.43
C ALA A 134 5.08 -3.28 5.71
N ALA A 135 4.24 -3.39 4.68
CA ALA A 135 2.82 -3.72 4.81
C ALA A 135 2.58 -5.03 5.57
N ILE A 136 3.42 -6.05 5.35
CA ILE A 136 3.32 -7.36 6.02
C ILE A 136 3.92 -7.31 7.44
N LYS A 137 5.14 -6.77 7.58
CA LYS A 137 5.87 -6.73 8.85
C LYS A 137 5.35 -5.70 9.83
N TYR A 138 4.36 -4.89 9.47
CA TYR A 138 3.67 -4.02 10.42
C TYR A 138 3.08 -4.85 11.58
N THR A 139 2.43 -5.96 11.26
CA THR A 139 1.69 -6.81 12.23
C THR A 139 2.10 -8.28 12.22
N ILE A 140 2.58 -8.83 11.11
CA ILE A 140 2.87 -10.27 10.98
C ILE A 140 4.29 -10.60 11.45
N GLY A 141 4.38 -11.57 12.37
CA GLY A 141 5.63 -12.15 12.88
C GLY A 141 6.10 -11.57 14.23
N GLN A 142 7.14 -12.21 14.79
CA GLN A 142 7.74 -11.83 16.08
C GLN A 142 8.48 -10.47 16.04
N SER A 143 8.91 -10.05 14.85
CA SER A 143 9.57 -8.77 14.60
C SER A 143 8.63 -7.68 14.09
N ALA A 144 7.31 -7.82 14.33
CA ALA A 144 6.32 -6.87 13.85
C ALA A 144 6.59 -5.46 14.41
N TYR A 145 6.93 -4.52 13.52
CA TYR A 145 7.46 -3.22 13.94
C TYR A 145 6.36 -2.25 14.41
N GLY A 146 5.09 -2.51 14.07
CA GLY A 146 3.95 -1.74 14.56
C GLY A 146 3.84 -1.76 16.10
N TYR A 147 4.39 -2.78 16.75
CA TYR A 147 4.44 -2.88 18.22
C TYR A 147 5.78 -2.46 18.82
N ARG A 148 6.66 -1.84 18.02
CA ARG A 148 8.01 -1.42 18.43
C ARG A 148 8.21 0.09 18.30
N ALA A 149 7.12 0.87 18.33
CA ALA A 149 7.11 2.33 18.14
C ALA A 149 7.73 2.83 16.81
N LEU A 150 7.89 1.95 15.82
CA LEU A 150 8.39 2.30 14.48
C LEU A 150 7.26 2.60 13.48
N GLY A 151 6.00 2.50 13.90
CA GLY A 151 4.83 2.71 13.05
C GLY A 151 4.80 4.09 12.41
N ASP A 152 4.91 5.15 13.22
CA ASP A 152 4.83 6.54 12.76
C ASP A 152 5.95 6.88 11.76
N LEU A 153 7.16 6.38 12.00
CA LEU A 153 8.27 6.53 11.07
C LEU A 153 7.96 5.90 9.72
N MET A 154 7.43 4.67 9.70
CA MET A 154 7.08 3.99 8.45
C MET A 154 5.91 4.67 7.74
N VAL A 155 4.92 5.18 8.48
CA VAL A 155 3.83 5.98 7.91
C VAL A 155 4.39 7.24 7.25
N PHE A 156 5.27 7.98 7.93
CA PHE A 156 5.92 9.17 7.37
C PHE A 156 6.72 8.85 6.10
N LEU A 157 7.49 7.76 6.09
CA LEU A 157 8.30 7.37 4.93
C LEU A 157 7.43 6.93 3.74
N PHE A 158 6.46 6.03 3.95
CA PHE A 158 5.70 5.43 2.84
C PHE A 158 4.48 6.25 2.43
N PHE A 159 3.68 6.73 3.39
CA PHE A 159 2.49 7.55 3.10
C PHE A 159 2.81 9.03 2.92
N GLY A 160 3.93 9.52 3.48
CA GLY A 160 4.41 10.88 3.30
C GLY A 160 5.39 10.99 2.14
N LEU A 161 6.68 10.74 2.41
CA LEU A 161 7.76 11.03 1.46
C LEU A 161 7.64 10.24 0.15
N LEU A 162 7.54 8.91 0.22
CA LEU A 162 7.49 8.08 -0.98
C LEU A 162 6.20 8.33 -1.77
N SER A 163 5.06 8.44 -1.10
CA SER A 163 3.78 8.67 -1.76
C SER A 163 3.74 10.01 -2.51
N VAL A 164 4.30 11.08 -1.94
CA VAL A 164 4.30 12.41 -2.58
C VAL A 164 5.46 12.58 -3.56
N ILE A 165 6.70 12.51 -3.03
CA ILE A 165 7.91 12.79 -3.82
C ILE A 165 8.15 11.67 -4.84
N GLY A 166 7.99 10.42 -4.42
CA GLY A 166 8.14 9.27 -5.32
C GLY A 166 7.13 9.32 -6.47
N SER A 167 5.86 9.65 -6.18
CA SER A 167 4.85 9.78 -7.24
C SER A 167 5.15 10.92 -8.19
N TYR A 168 5.58 12.09 -7.71
CA TYR A 168 6.02 13.18 -8.60
C TYR A 168 7.19 12.74 -9.48
N PHE A 169 8.18 12.07 -8.89
CA PHE A 169 9.37 11.57 -9.58
C PHE A 169 9.05 10.53 -10.67
N LEU A 170 7.98 9.73 -10.54
CA LEU A 170 7.53 8.83 -11.61
C LEU A 170 7.29 9.59 -12.93
N PHE A 171 6.84 10.84 -12.85
CA PHE A 171 6.56 11.68 -14.01
C PHE A 171 7.79 12.47 -14.46
N THR A 172 8.45 13.14 -13.52
CA THR A 172 9.44 14.18 -13.80
C THR A 172 10.87 13.66 -13.90
N LYS A 173 11.17 12.53 -13.22
CA LYS A 173 12.51 11.95 -13.10
C LYS A 173 13.52 12.90 -12.43
N GLN A 174 13.02 13.92 -11.76
CA GLN A 174 13.78 14.94 -11.04
C GLN A 174 12.99 15.45 -9.83
N VAL A 175 13.70 15.92 -8.81
CA VAL A 175 13.11 16.55 -7.63
C VAL A 175 13.41 18.04 -7.71
N ASP A 176 12.48 18.79 -8.32
CA ASP A 176 12.58 20.24 -8.47
C ASP A 176 11.42 20.95 -7.78
N HIS A 177 11.58 22.26 -7.62
CA HIS A 177 10.53 23.14 -7.12
C HIS A 177 9.44 23.33 -8.18
N VAL A 178 8.21 23.57 -7.73
CA VAL A 178 7.12 23.99 -8.62
C VAL A 178 7.47 25.38 -9.13
N THR A 179 7.75 25.50 -10.42
CA THR A 179 8.02 26.79 -11.11
C THR A 179 6.76 27.47 -11.58
#